data_AF-A0A653MWN0-F1
#
_entry.id   AF-A0A653MWN0-F1
#
_cell.length_a   1.000
_cell.length_b   1.000
_cell.length_c   1.000
_cell.angle_alpha   90.00
_cell.angle_beta   90.00
_cell.angle_gamma   90.00
#
_symmetry.space_group_name_H-M   'P 1'
#
loop_
_entity.id
_entity.type
_entity.pdbx_description
1 polymer ?
#
loop_
_entity_poly.entity_id
_entity_poly.type
_entity_poly.pdbx_seq_one_letter_code
_entity_poly.pdbx_strand_id
1 'polypeptide(L)'
;MDQATHEQYEYARRRIKQKKRLYFHFVLFALTSIFLFIAHRFFDVGIESNWCIWVITFWAFLFVLHFIKVFITDRFMDKHWERDQIDRLVALQQKKIIQLERQIEKEIK
;
A
#
# COMPACT_ATOMS: atom_id res chain seq x y z
N MET A 1 16.11 -14.23 21.38
CA MET A 1 15.28 -13.02 21.37
C MET A 1 14.21 -13.19 22.42
N ASP A 2 13.99 -12.17 23.24
CA ASP A 2 12.90 -12.13 24.20
C ASP A 2 11.53 -12.27 23.49
N GLN A 3 10.58 -13.02 24.06
CA GLN A 3 9.31 -13.35 23.40
C GLN A 3 8.49 -12.09 23.09
N ALA A 4 8.49 -11.10 23.99
CA ALA A 4 7.75 -9.85 23.79
C ALA A 4 8.32 -9.03 22.62
N THR A 5 9.64 -9.04 22.42
CA THR A 5 10.28 -8.38 21.28
C THR A 5 9.88 -9.04 19.95
N HIS A 6 9.76 -10.36 19.94
CA HIS A 6 9.31 -11.09 18.75
C HIS A 6 7.85 -10.78 18.40
N GLU A 7 6.96 -10.70 19.40
CA GLU A 7 5.56 -10.36 19.19
C GLU A 7 5.36 -8.93 18.68
N GLN A 8 6.11 -7.95 19.23
CA GLN A 8 6.08 -6.56 18.75
C GLN A 8 6.48 -6.46 17.27
N TYR A 9 7.53 -7.18 16.90
CA TYR A 9 8.00 -7.25 15.51
C TYR A 9 6.95 -7.90 14.59
N GLU A 10 6.38 -9.04 14.98
CA GLU A 10 5.35 -9.74 14.20
C GLU A 10 4.09 -8.87 14.02
N TYR A 11 3.67 -8.16 15.07
CA TYR A 11 2.59 -7.18 14.99
C TYR A 11 2.92 -6.07 13.99
N ALA A 12 4.09 -5.45 14.11
CA ALA A 12 4.53 -4.37 13.22
C ALA A 12 4.53 -4.83 11.75
N ARG A 13 5.09 -6.01 11.49
CA ARG A 13 5.12 -6.63 10.16
C ARG A 13 3.72 -6.84 9.57
N ARG A 14 2.77 -7.39 10.36
CA ARG A 14 1.38 -7.56 9.90
C ARG A 14 0.72 -6.23 9.53
N ARG A 15 0.97 -5.17 10.30
CA ARG A 15 0.43 -3.83 10.04
C ARG A 15 1.00 -3.21 8.76
N ILE A 16 2.31 -3.37 8.51
CA ILE A 16 2.92 -2.89 7.26
C ILE A 16 2.39 -3.65 6.05
N LYS A 17 2.18 -4.97 6.15
CA LYS A 17 1.55 -5.77 5.07
C LYS A 17 0.13 -5.30 4.75
N GLN A 18 -0.66 -4.94 5.77
CA GLN A 18 -2.00 -4.36 5.57
C GLN A 18 -1.93 -3.02 4.83
N LYS A 19 -1.01 -2.13 5.21
CA LYS A 19 -0.80 -0.86 4.52
C LYS A 19 -0.41 -1.08 3.05
N LYS A 20 0.52 -1.99 2.77
CA LYS A 20 0.92 -2.35 1.39
C LYS A 20 -0.27 -2.78 0.55
N ARG A 21 -1.15 -3.64 1.10
CA ARG A 21 -2.36 -4.07 0.41
C ARG A 21 -3.33 -2.91 0.15
N LEU A 22 -3.53 -2.03 1.12
CA LEU A 22 -4.40 -0.86 0.96
C LEU A 22 -3.88 0.08 -0.14
N TYR A 23 -2.59 0.39 -0.16
CA TYR A 23 -1.98 1.21 -1.21
C TYR A 23 -2.15 0.59 -2.60
N PHE A 24 -1.96 -0.73 -2.73
CA PHE A 24 -2.21 -1.41 -3.99
C PHE A 24 -3.67 -1.27 -4.46
N HIS A 25 -4.64 -1.45 -3.54
CA HIS A 25 -6.06 -1.27 -3.88
C HIS A 25 -6.38 0.17 -4.24
N PHE A 26 -5.79 1.15 -3.55
CA PHE A 26 -5.96 2.56 -3.82
C PHE A 26 -5.45 2.94 -5.22
N VAL A 27 -4.25 2.49 -5.58
CA VAL A 27 -3.65 2.73 -6.90
C VAL A 27 -4.46 2.05 -8.00
N LEU A 28 -4.86 0.79 -7.80
CA LEU A 28 -5.73 0.07 -8.73
C LEU A 28 -7.06 0.80 -8.93
N PHE A 29 -7.70 1.23 -7.84
CA PHE A 29 -8.95 1.97 -7.89
C PHE A 29 -8.80 3.28 -8.66
N ALA A 30 -7.82 4.11 -8.32
CA ALA A 30 -7.59 5.39 -8.98
C ALA A 30 -7.37 5.24 -10.50
N LEU A 31 -6.53 4.29 -10.91
CA LEU A 31 -6.28 4.01 -12.33
C LEU A 31 -7.53 3.47 -13.03
N THR A 32 -8.26 2.56 -12.39
CA THR A 32 -9.50 2.01 -12.93
C THR A 32 -10.56 3.11 -13.11
N SER A 33 -10.68 4.03 -12.15
CA SER A 33 -11.58 5.18 -12.28
C SER A 33 -11.21 6.09 -13.45
N ILE A 34 -9.91 6.40 -13.63
CA ILE A 34 -9.45 7.21 -14.77
C ILE A 34 -9.74 6.47 -16.10
N PHE A 35 -9.46 5.17 -16.17
CA PHE A 35 -9.75 4.35 -17.34
C PHE A 35 -11.24 4.33 -17.67
N LEU A 36 -12.11 4.12 -16.68
CA LEU A 36 -13.56 4.13 -16.88
C LEU A 36 -14.07 5.51 -17.32
N PHE A 37 -13.50 6.60 -16.80
CA PHE A 37 -13.85 7.96 -17.22
C PHE A 37 -13.50 8.21 -18.70
N ILE A 38 -12.29 7.80 -19.11
CA ILE A 38 -11.85 7.87 -20.51
C ILE A 38 -12.77 6.99 -21.37
N ALA A 39 -12.97 5.73 -20.99
CA ALA A 39 -13.83 4.79 -21.70
C ALA A 39 -15.24 5.36 -21.89
N HIS A 40 -15.86 5.92 -20.85
CA HIS A 40 -17.16 6.56 -20.95
C HIS A 40 -17.14 7.74 -21.94
N ARG A 41 -16.12 8.60 -21.90
CA ARG A 41 -16.04 9.77 -22.79
C ARG A 41 -15.91 9.37 -24.26
N PHE A 42 -15.20 8.28 -24.54
CA PHE A 42 -15.01 7.74 -25.89
C PHE A 42 -16.14 6.79 -26.34
N PHE A 43 -16.99 6.33 -25.42
CA PHE A 43 -18.12 5.44 -25.73
C PHE A 43 -19.19 6.08 -26.62
N ASP A 44 -19.22 7.41 -26.69
CA ASP A 44 -20.11 8.18 -27.59
C ASP A 44 -19.72 8.05 -29.08
N VAL A 45 -18.54 7.49 -29.37
CA VAL A 45 -18.02 7.29 -30.73
C VAL A 45 -18.28 5.85 -31.17
N GLY A 46 -19.52 5.56 -31.59
CA GLY A 46 -19.97 4.36 -32.33
C GLY A 46 -19.14 3.07 -32.21
N ILE A 47 -19.57 2.15 -31.33
CA ILE A 47 -18.93 0.87 -31.01
C ILE A 47 -18.73 -0.03 -32.24
N GLU A 48 -19.62 0.05 -33.22
CA GLU A 48 -19.71 -0.87 -34.38
C GLU A 48 -18.48 -0.85 -35.31
N SER A 49 -17.68 0.24 -35.34
CA SER A 49 -16.57 0.38 -36.31
C SER A 49 -15.17 0.12 -35.73
N ASN A 50 -15.01 0.09 -34.39
CA ASN A 50 -13.70 0.25 -33.74
C ASN A 50 -13.36 -0.79 -32.67
N TRP A 51 -13.82 -2.04 -32.81
CA TRP A 51 -13.52 -3.13 -31.84
C TRP A 51 -12.01 -3.30 -31.55
N CYS A 52 -11.15 -3.17 -32.56
CA CYS A 52 -9.70 -3.24 -32.36
C CYS A 52 -9.18 -2.16 -31.42
N ILE A 53 -9.73 -0.94 -31.48
CA ILE A 53 -9.34 0.17 -30.60
C ILE A 53 -9.71 -0.15 -29.16
N TRP A 54 -10.88 -0.75 -28.92
CA TRP A 54 -11.30 -1.19 -27.60
C TRP A 54 -10.40 -2.27 -27.01
N VAL A 55 -10.05 -3.29 -27.81
CA VAL A 55 -9.13 -4.35 -27.38
C VAL A 55 -7.75 -3.78 -27.05
N ILE A 56 -7.19 -2.93 -27.91
CA ILE A 56 -5.88 -2.30 -27.69
C ILE A 56 -5.92 -1.39 -26.46
N THR A 57 -6.99 -0.62 -26.26
CA THR A 57 -7.14 0.28 -25.10
C THR A 57 -7.23 -0.51 -23.79
N PHE A 58 -7.98 -1.61 -23.78
CA PHE A 58 -8.05 -2.50 -22.62
C PHE A 58 -6.70 -3.15 -22.30
N TRP A 59 -5.98 -3.65 -23.32
CA TRP A 59 -4.64 -4.21 -23.15
C TRP A 59 -3.63 -3.16 -22.66
N ALA A 60 -3.68 -1.94 -23.20
CA ALA A 60 -2.84 -0.83 -22.75
C ALA A 60 -3.10 -0.51 -21.27
N PHE A 61 -4.38 -0.50 -20.84
CA PHE A 61 -4.73 -0.29 -19.44
C PHE A 61 -4.16 -1.37 -18.51
N LEU A 62 -4.29 -2.65 -18.89
CA LEU A 62 -3.68 -3.75 -18.13
C LEU A 62 -2.16 -3.63 -18.06
N PHE A 63 -1.53 -3.17 -19.15
CA PHE A 63 -0.08 -2.96 -19.19
C PHE A 63 0.37 -1.83 -18.28
N VAL A 64 -0.35 -0.70 -18.27
CA VAL A 64 -0.10 0.42 -17.34
C VAL A 64 -0.26 -0.02 -15.89
N LEU A 65 -1.30 -0.80 -15.57
CA LEU A 65 -1.47 -1.39 -14.24
C LEU A 65 -0.29 -2.28 -13.84
N HIS A 66 0.14 -3.17 -14.73
CA HIS A 66 1.29 -4.04 -14.49
C HIS A 66 2.57 -3.22 -14.28
N PHE A 67 2.80 -2.21 -15.10
CA PHE A 67 3.94 -1.31 -15.00
C PHE A 67 3.98 -0.60 -13.65
N ILE A 68 2.88 0.03 -13.23
CA ILE A 68 2.81 0.73 -11.94
C ILE A 68 2.97 -0.22 -10.76
N LYS A 69 2.39 -1.43 -10.84
CA LYS A 69 2.58 -2.47 -9.81
C LYS A 69 4.05 -2.83 -9.65
N VAL A 70 4.73 -3.17 -10.74
CA VAL A 70 6.12 -3.68 -10.71
C VAL A 70 7.13 -2.56 -10.46
N PHE A 71 7.00 -1.41 -11.14
CA PHE A 71 8.02 -0.35 -11.08
C PHE A 71 7.82 0.64 -9.94
N ILE A 72 6.58 0.91 -9.53
CA ILE A 72 6.30 1.85 -8.44
C ILE A 72 6.03 1.09 -7.15
N THR A 73 5.00 0.23 -7.13
CA THR A 73 4.54 -0.37 -5.87
C THR A 73 5.57 -1.35 -5.29
N ASP A 74 6.15 -2.22 -6.10
CA ASP A 74 7.16 -3.18 -5.63
C ASP A 74 8.53 -2.57 -5.39
N ARG A 75 8.94 -1.55 -6.16
CA ARG A 75 10.19 -0.81 -5.91
C ARG A 75 10.11 0.09 -4.68
N PHE A 76 8.99 0.81 -4.50
CA PHE A 76 8.81 1.71 -3.36
C PHE A 76 8.64 0.94 -2.04
N MET A 77 7.92 -0.20 -2.08
CA MET A 77 7.78 -1.09 -0.93
C MET A 77 8.66 -2.33 -1.06
N ASP A 78 9.95 -2.10 -1.35
CA ASP A 78 10.99 -3.11 -1.24
C ASP A 78 11.15 -3.55 0.23
N LYS A 79 11.77 -4.71 0.42
CA LYS A 79 12.13 -5.30 1.69
C LYS A 79 12.95 -4.37 2.58
N HIS A 80 13.75 -3.46 2.00
CA HIS A 80 14.43 -2.42 2.77
C HIS A 80 13.44 -1.44 3.40
N TRP A 81 12.50 -0.91 2.60
CA TRP A 81 11.45 -0.01 3.08
C TRP A 81 10.58 -0.69 4.15
N GLU A 82 10.23 -1.97 3.96
CA GLU A 82 9.45 -2.74 4.94
C GLU A 82 10.17 -2.80 6.30
N ARG A 83 11.48 -3.08 6.31
CA ARG A 83 12.29 -3.09 7.53
C ARG A 83 12.36 -1.73 8.20
N ASP A 84 12.65 -0.68 7.44
CA ASP A 84 12.69 0.70 7.96
C ASP A 84 11.38 1.10 8.67
N GLN A 85 10.24 0.73 8.09
CA GLN A 85 8.94 1.01 8.68
C GLN A 85 8.67 0.18 9.94
N ILE A 86 9.11 -1.08 9.97
CA ILE A 86 8.99 -1.94 11.15
C ILE A 86 9.87 -1.39 12.28
N ASP A 87 11.13 -1.09 12.01
CA ASP A 87 12.08 -0.58 13.01
C ASP A 87 11.60 0.75 13.59
N ARG A 88 11.08 1.64 12.74
CA ARG A 88 10.46 2.89 13.18
C ARG A 88 9.26 2.64 14.09
N LEU A 89 8.40 1.66 13.77
CA LEU A 89 7.22 1.35 14.57
C LEU A 89 7.59 0.73 15.92
N VAL A 90 8.55 -0.19 15.95
CA VAL A 90 9.07 -0.81 17.18
C VAL A 90 9.72 0.26 18.07
N ALA A 91 10.53 1.17 17.51
CA ALA A 91 11.13 2.26 18.26
C ALA A 91 10.07 3.20 18.88
N LEU A 92 8.96 3.46 18.18
CA LEU A 92 7.85 4.24 18.73
C LEU A 92 7.13 3.50 19.86
N GLN A 93 6.93 2.20 19.74
CA GLN A 93 6.33 1.38 20.79
C GLN A 93 7.20 1.37 22.06
N GLN A 94 8.51 1.16 21.92
CA GLN A 94 9.45 1.21 23.04
C GLN A 94 9.45 2.58 23.74
N LYS A 95 9.47 3.69 22.97
CA LYS A 95 9.36 5.04 23.54
C LYS A 95 8.07 5.23 24.32
N LYS A 96 6.95 4.67 23.83
CA LYS A 96 5.65 4.78 24.50
C LYS A 96 5.63 3.99 25.81
N ILE A 97 6.24 2.80 25.84
CA ILE A 97 6.38 1.99 27.07
C ILE A 97 7.14 2.78 28.14
N ILE A 98 8.31 3.33 27.80
CA ILE A 98 9.13 4.14 28.72
C ILE A 98 8.35 5.36 29.24
N GLN A 99 7.54 5.99 28.40
CA GLN A 99 6.69 7.12 28.82
C GLN A 99 5.61 6.68 29.81
N LEU A 100 4.98 5.54 29.58
CA LEU A 100 3.95 4.99 30.47
C LEU A 100 4.55 4.57 31.82
N GLU A 101 5.71 3.92 31.82
CA GLU A 101 6.45 3.55 33.03
C GLU A 101 6.75 4.79 33.90
N ARG A 102 7.25 5.86 33.28
CA ARG A 102 7.51 7.15 33.98
C ARG A 102 6.23 7.81 34.49
N GLN A 103 5.08 7.63 33.83
CA GLN A 103 3.81 8.16 34.31
C GLN A 103 3.34 7.40 35.55
N ILE A 104 3.43 6.06 35.52
CA ILE A 104 3.09 5.20 36.66
C ILE A 104 3.99 5.51 37.86
N GLU A 105 5.30 5.66 37.67
CA GLU A 105 6.23 6.04 38.75
C GLU A 105 5.88 7.40 39.40
N LYS A 106 5.37 8.35 38.61
CA LYS A 106 4.91 9.65 39.12
C LYS A 106 3.57 9.59 39.83
N GLU A 107 2.69 8.66 39.47
CA GLU A 107 1.40 8.47 40.13
C GLU A 107 1.53 7.70 41.45
N ILE A 108 2.53 6.82 41.55
CA ILE A 108 2.81 6.01 42.76
C ILE A 108 3.59 6.82 43.82
N LYS A 109 4.35 7.84 43.41
CA LYS A 109 5.19 8.67 44.29
C LYS A 109 4.47 9.94 44.75
#